data_AF-K9KFI6-F1
#
_entry.id   AF-K9KFI6-F1
#
_cell.length_a   1.000
_cell.length_b   1.000
_cell.length_c   1.000
_cell.angle_alpha   90.00
_cell.angle_beta   90.00
_cell.angle_gamma   90.00
#
_symmetry.space_group_name_H-M   'P 1'
#
loop_
_entity.id
_entity.type
_entity.pdbx_description
1 polymer ?
#
loop_
_entity_poly.entity_id
_entity_poly.type
_entity_poly.pdbx_seq_one_letter_code
_entity_poly.pdbx_strand_id
1 'polypeptide(L)'
;VIVKDVLFCSCLSDILRFIYSGAFQWEELEEDIRKKLKDSGDVSSVIEKVKCILKTPGKINCLRNCKTYQARKPLWFYSTSLKFFLNKPMLADVVFEIQGTTVPAHRAILVARCEVMAAMFNGNYMEAKSVLIPVYGVSKETFLSFLEYLYTDSCCPAGIFQAMCLLICAEMYQVSRLQHICELFIITQLQSMPSRELAAMNLDIVDLLKKAKFHHSDCLSTWLLHFIATNYLIFSQKPEFQDLSVEERSFVEKHRWPSNMYLKQLAEYRKYIHSRKCRCLVM
;
A
#
# COMPACT_ATOMS: atom_id res chain seq x y z
N VAL A 1 28.57 19.88 -8.48
CA VAL A 1 29.51 19.04 -9.26
C VAL A 1 29.46 19.51 -10.70
N ILE A 2 30.60 19.86 -11.32
CA ILE A 2 30.65 20.27 -12.73
C ILE A 2 31.27 19.12 -13.52
N VAL A 3 30.52 18.57 -14.47
CA VAL A 3 31.03 17.56 -15.40
C VAL A 3 31.82 18.29 -16.50
N LYS A 4 33.13 18.05 -16.57
CA LYS A 4 34.04 18.71 -17.54
C LYS A 4 34.08 18.02 -18.90
N ASP A 5 33.53 16.81 -18.99
CA ASP A 5 33.52 16.00 -20.21
C ASP A 5 32.37 16.44 -21.12
N VAL A 6 32.71 17.09 -22.24
CA VAL A 6 31.75 17.67 -23.18
C VAL A 6 30.88 16.61 -23.84
N LEU A 7 31.45 15.45 -24.18
CA LEU A 7 30.71 14.35 -24.80
C LEU A 7 29.73 13.75 -23.80
N PHE A 8 30.19 13.47 -22.58
CA PHE A 8 29.33 12.96 -21.52
C PHE A 8 28.21 13.95 -21.16
N CYS A 9 28.50 15.25 -21.12
CA CYS A 9 27.51 16.30 -20.90
C CYS A 9 26.43 16.33 -21.98
N SER A 10 26.79 16.18 -23.26
CA SER A 10 25.83 16.17 -24.37
C SER A 10 24.83 15.01 -24.30
N CYS A 11 25.23 13.89 -23.71
CA CYS A 11 24.42 12.68 -23.52
C CYS A 11 23.84 12.55 -22.11
N LEU A 12 24.15 13.47 -21.18
CA LEU A 12 23.83 13.33 -19.76
C LEU A 12 22.33 13.14 -19.51
N SER A 13 21.48 13.83 -20.27
CA SER A 13 20.02 13.68 -20.16
C SER A 13 19.54 12.27 -20.46
N ASP A 14 20.08 11.61 -21.49
CA ASP A 14 19.67 10.26 -21.89
C ASP A 14 20.24 9.23 -20.90
N ILE A 15 21.48 9.47 -20.43
CA ILE A 15 22.12 8.67 -19.39
C ILE A 15 21.31 8.74 -18.10
N LEU A 16 20.90 9.93 -17.64
CA LEU A 16 20.07 10.07 -16.45
C LEU A 16 18.71 9.40 -16.64
N ARG A 17 18.07 9.57 -17.80
CA ARG A 17 16.81 8.88 -18.13
C ARG A 17 16.97 7.36 -18.04
N PHE A 18 18.05 6.81 -18.59
CA PHE A 18 18.38 5.40 -18.53
C PHE A 18 18.63 4.92 -17.09
N ILE A 19 19.34 5.68 -16.27
CA ILE A 19 19.58 5.35 -14.87
C ILE A 19 18.26 5.35 -14.09
N TYR A 20 17.43 6.39 -14.26
CA TYR A 20 16.16 6.51 -13.56
C TYR A 20 15.08 5.53 -14.04
N SER A 21 15.16 5.03 -15.27
CA SER A 21 14.27 3.97 -15.74
C SER A 21 14.67 2.58 -15.22
N GLY A 22 15.85 2.43 -14.59
CA GLY A 22 16.32 1.17 -14.01
C GLY A 22 17.44 0.48 -14.77
N ALA A 23 18.12 1.20 -15.68
CA ALA A 23 19.37 0.80 -16.34
C ALA A 23 19.35 -0.60 -17.02
N PHE A 24 18.24 -0.95 -17.68
CA PHE A 24 18.05 -2.29 -18.27
C PHE A 24 18.05 -2.30 -19.82
N GLN A 25 17.64 -1.23 -20.49
CA GLN A 25 17.62 -1.11 -21.97
C GLN A 25 18.89 -0.44 -22.51
N TRP A 26 20.01 -1.18 -22.49
CA TRP A 26 21.30 -0.66 -22.99
C TRP A 26 21.29 -0.36 -24.50
N GLU A 27 20.53 -1.14 -25.28
CA GLU A 27 20.39 -0.96 -26.73
C GLU A 27 19.68 0.37 -27.06
N GLU A 28 18.62 0.71 -26.32
CA GLU A 28 17.91 1.98 -26.52
C GLU A 28 18.78 3.19 -26.14
N LEU A 29 19.56 3.08 -25.05
CA LEU A 29 20.52 4.11 -24.67
C LEU A 29 21.59 4.30 -25.75
N GLU A 30 22.14 3.22 -26.30
CA GLU A 30 23.17 3.29 -27.35
C GLU A 30 22.62 3.98 -28.61
N GLU A 31 21.40 3.66 -29.02
CA GLU A 31 20.75 4.30 -30.17
C GLU A 31 20.46 5.79 -29.94
N ASP A 32 20.01 6.17 -28.74
CA ASP A 32 19.78 7.58 -28.40
C ASP A 32 21.08 8.39 -28.33
N ILE A 33 22.17 7.77 -27.85
CA ILE A 33 23.50 8.38 -27.88
C ILE A 33 24.04 8.45 -29.33
N ARG A 34 23.85 7.43 -30.17
CA ARG A 34 24.25 7.41 -31.59
C ARG A 34 23.56 8.49 -32.41
N LYS A 35 22.31 8.85 -32.09
CA LYS A 35 21.62 9.99 -32.71
C LYS A 35 22.31 11.34 -32.40
N LYS A 36 22.98 11.46 -31.25
CA LYS A 36 23.67 12.68 -30.81
C LYS A 36 25.14 12.71 -31.20
N LEU A 37 25.82 11.57 -31.09
CA LEU A 37 27.23 11.39 -31.41
C LEU A 37 27.34 10.60 -32.71
N LYS A 38 27.79 11.28 -33.77
CA LYS A 38 27.93 10.69 -35.11
C LYS A 38 29.12 9.72 -35.20
N ASP A 39 30.12 9.88 -34.34
CA ASP A 39 31.30 9.01 -34.30
C ASP A 39 31.07 7.77 -33.44
N SER A 40 31.40 6.59 -33.98
CA SER A 40 31.21 5.31 -33.29
C SER A 40 32.18 5.11 -32.12
N GLY A 41 33.35 5.76 -32.16
CA GLY A 41 34.34 5.75 -31.08
C GLY A 41 33.84 6.49 -29.84
N ASP A 42 33.28 7.69 -30.04
CA ASP A 42 32.72 8.51 -28.96
C ASP A 42 31.52 7.85 -28.26
N VAL A 43 30.62 7.22 -29.03
CA VAL A 43 29.47 6.47 -28.50
C VAL A 43 29.94 5.36 -27.55
N SER A 44 30.93 4.56 -28.00
CA SER A 44 31.51 3.48 -27.21
C SER A 44 32.17 4.01 -25.92
N SER A 45 32.91 5.13 -26.02
CA SER A 45 33.55 5.78 -24.87
C SER A 45 32.55 6.21 -23.79
N VAL A 46 31.43 6.82 -24.19
CA VAL A 46 30.37 7.26 -23.26
C VAL A 46 29.70 6.05 -22.61
N ILE A 47 29.34 5.02 -23.39
CA ILE A 47 28.71 3.81 -22.87
C ILE A 47 29.60 3.09 -21.85
N GLU A 48 30.90 2.97 -22.12
CA GLU A 48 31.84 2.36 -21.16
C GLU A 48 31.94 3.17 -19.85
N LYS A 49 31.93 4.50 -19.92
CA LYS A 49 31.87 5.34 -18.70
C LYS A 49 30.60 5.07 -17.90
N VAL A 50 29.45 4.95 -18.55
CA VAL A 50 28.17 4.63 -17.87
C VAL A 50 28.22 3.24 -17.22
N LYS A 51 28.78 2.23 -17.89
CA LYS A 51 29.01 0.89 -17.31
C LYS A 51 29.91 0.95 -16.06
N CYS A 52 31.00 1.73 -16.12
CA CYS A 52 31.88 1.94 -14.98
C CYS A 52 31.15 2.61 -13.80
N ILE A 53 30.35 3.64 -14.06
CA ILE A 53 29.57 4.35 -13.02
C ILE A 53 28.57 3.41 -12.33
N LEU A 54 27.87 2.59 -13.11
CA LEU A 54 26.85 1.67 -12.60
C LEU A 54 27.41 0.40 -11.98
N LYS A 55 28.74 0.20 -12.02
CA LYS A 55 29.40 -1.05 -11.61
C LYS A 55 28.77 -2.30 -12.24
N THR A 56 28.09 -2.17 -13.39
CA THR A 56 27.69 -3.30 -14.21
C THR A 56 28.98 -3.84 -14.81
N PRO A 57 29.42 -5.07 -14.47
CA PRO A 57 30.65 -5.59 -15.00
C PRO A 57 30.48 -5.76 -16.51
N GLY A 58 31.07 -4.85 -17.29
CA GLY A 58 31.42 -5.12 -18.66
C GLY A 58 32.33 -6.33 -18.65
N LYS A 59 31.82 -7.50 -19.05
CA LYS A 59 32.66 -8.65 -19.34
C LYS A 59 33.63 -8.24 -20.44
N ILE A 60 34.87 -7.98 -20.06
CA ILE A 60 36.00 -7.97 -20.98
C ILE A 60 36.15 -9.43 -21.46
N ASN A 61 35.81 -9.66 -22.74
CA ASN A 61 36.05 -10.82 -23.59
C ASN A 61 36.31 -12.19 -22.95
N CYS A 62 35.40 -13.13 -23.19
CA CYS A 62 35.74 -14.50 -23.61
C CYS A 62 34.60 -15.08 -24.46
N LEU A 63 34.96 -15.52 -25.67
CA LEU A 63 34.15 -16.29 -26.62
C LEU A 63 33.51 -17.53 -25.94
N ARG A 64 32.36 -17.94 -26.49
CA ARG A 64 31.65 -19.23 -26.24
C ARG A 64 30.92 -19.36 -24.90
N ASN A 65 29.66 -18.93 -24.89
CA ASN A 65 28.51 -19.85 -24.99
C ASN A 65 27.23 -19.09 -24.64
N CYS A 66 26.42 -18.80 -25.65
CA CYS A 66 25.01 -18.58 -25.47
C CYS A 66 24.40 -19.87 -24.91
N LYS A 67 24.05 -19.87 -23.62
CA LYS A 67 22.87 -20.53 -23.05
C LYS A 67 22.91 -20.40 -21.53
N THR A 68 21.74 -20.07 -20.97
CA THR A 68 21.38 -20.06 -19.54
C THR A 68 21.98 -18.95 -18.69
N TYR A 69 21.22 -18.57 -17.65
CA TYR A 69 21.45 -17.49 -16.69
C TYR A 69 21.00 -16.09 -17.12
N GLN A 70 19.69 -15.92 -17.23
CA GLN A 70 19.01 -14.94 -16.40
C GLN A 70 17.63 -15.49 -16.06
N ALA A 71 17.57 -16.21 -14.93
CA ALA A 71 16.33 -16.37 -14.21
C ALA A 71 15.72 -14.97 -14.08
N ARG A 72 14.49 -14.80 -14.58
CA ARG A 72 13.65 -13.63 -14.31
C ARG A 72 13.50 -13.55 -12.80
N LYS A 73 14.41 -12.85 -12.11
CA LYS A 73 14.19 -12.45 -10.73
C LYS A 73 13.02 -11.48 -10.79
N PRO A 74 11.88 -11.77 -10.14
CA PRO A 74 10.69 -10.96 -10.36
C PRO A 74 10.93 -9.56 -9.79
N LEU A 75 10.31 -8.53 -10.37
CA LEU A 75 10.62 -7.10 -10.16
C LEU A 75 10.62 -6.62 -8.69
N TRP A 76 10.08 -7.39 -7.75
CA TRP A 76 10.09 -7.11 -6.31
C TRP A 76 11.47 -7.14 -5.63
N PHE A 77 12.53 -7.60 -6.32
CA PHE A 77 13.88 -7.63 -5.74
C PHE A 77 14.69 -6.33 -5.92
N TYR A 78 14.18 -5.34 -6.67
CA TYR A 78 14.89 -4.08 -6.94
C TYR A 78 14.40 -2.88 -6.11
N SER A 79 13.32 -3.03 -5.33
CA SER A 79 12.72 -1.95 -4.54
C SER A 79 13.23 -1.93 -3.09
N THR A 80 14.52 -1.64 -2.87
CA THR A 80 15.01 -1.41 -1.49
C THR A 80 16.12 -0.38 -1.36
N SER A 81 16.61 0.22 -2.45
CA SER A 81 17.62 1.29 -2.37
C SER A 81 17.08 2.54 -1.68
N LEU A 82 15.83 2.93 -1.96
CA LEU A 82 15.21 4.09 -1.34
C LEU A 82 14.90 3.88 0.14
N LYS A 83 14.64 2.64 0.57
CA LYS A 83 14.41 2.32 2.00
C LYS A 83 15.59 2.75 2.90
N PHE A 84 16.82 2.79 2.37
CA PHE A 84 17.98 3.29 3.11
C PHE A 84 17.88 4.77 3.49
N PHE A 85 17.09 5.56 2.77
CA PHE A 85 16.85 6.98 3.03
C PHE A 85 15.65 7.22 3.94
N LEU A 86 14.80 6.21 4.16
CA LEU A 86 13.59 6.36 4.97
C LEU A 86 13.93 6.75 6.41
N ASN A 87 13.39 7.88 6.87
CA ASN A 87 13.60 8.41 8.23
C ASN A 87 15.11 8.55 8.58
N LYS A 88 15.93 8.94 7.59
CA LYS A 88 17.35 9.25 7.77
C LYS A 88 17.62 10.69 7.34
N PRO A 89 18.55 11.39 8.02
CA PRO A 89 18.90 12.77 7.67
C PRO A 89 19.75 12.89 6.40
N MET A 90 20.28 11.78 5.87
CA MET A 90 21.15 11.79 4.70
C MET A 90 20.38 12.24 3.46
N LEU A 91 20.73 13.41 2.90
CA LEU A 91 20.05 14.07 1.78
C LEU A 91 18.61 14.53 2.06
N ALA A 92 18.17 14.51 3.33
CA ALA A 92 16.86 15.01 3.71
C ALA A 92 16.80 16.53 3.54
N ASP A 93 15.78 17.00 2.83
CA ASP A 93 15.51 18.41 2.51
C ASP A 93 14.18 18.89 3.12
N VAL A 94 13.51 18.03 3.89
CA VAL A 94 12.33 18.34 4.70
C VAL A 94 12.29 17.50 5.97
N VAL A 95 11.73 18.05 7.04
CA VAL A 95 11.52 17.39 8.33
C VAL A 95 10.07 17.58 8.76
N PHE A 96 9.38 16.49 9.06
CA PHE A 96 8.03 16.52 9.61
C PHE A 96 8.05 16.52 11.13
N GLU A 97 7.25 17.37 11.76
CA GLU A 97 7.02 17.37 13.21
C GLU A 97 5.69 16.69 13.52
N ILE A 98 5.75 15.55 14.21
CA ILE A 98 4.59 14.73 14.56
C ILE A 98 4.67 14.40 16.05
N GLN A 99 3.67 14.82 16.82
CA GLN A 99 3.56 14.53 18.26
C GLN A 99 4.84 14.89 19.05
N GLY A 100 5.47 16.02 18.72
CA GLY A 100 6.72 16.48 19.35
C GLY A 100 7.98 15.70 18.92
N THR A 101 7.89 14.87 17.89
CA THR A 101 9.02 14.14 17.32
C THR A 101 9.26 14.52 15.86
N THR A 102 10.52 14.49 15.44
CA THR A 102 10.92 14.84 14.06
C THR A 102 11.12 13.61 13.19
N VAL A 103 10.67 13.68 11.94
CA VAL A 103 10.83 12.64 10.91
C VAL A 103 11.43 13.27 9.65
N PRO A 104 12.73 13.12 9.38
CA PRO A 104 13.35 13.59 8.14
C PRO A 104 12.86 12.81 6.92
N ALA A 105 12.67 13.50 5.79
CA ALA A 105 12.23 12.95 4.52
C ALA A 105 12.80 13.73 3.32
N HIS A 106 12.42 13.33 2.10
CA HIS A 106 13.01 13.78 0.84
C HIS A 106 11.91 14.28 -0.11
N ARG A 107 11.81 15.58 -0.35
CA ARG A 107 10.78 16.22 -1.19
C ARG A 107 10.73 15.57 -2.56
N ALA A 108 11.87 15.25 -3.16
CA ALA A 108 11.93 14.58 -4.47
C ALA A 108 11.09 13.29 -4.54
N ILE A 109 11.11 12.47 -3.47
CA ILE A 109 10.34 11.22 -3.40
C ILE A 109 8.87 11.53 -3.13
N LEU A 110 8.60 12.45 -2.20
CA LEU A 110 7.24 12.81 -1.79
C LEU A 110 6.43 13.41 -2.94
N VAL A 111 7.01 14.40 -3.63
CA VAL A 111 6.42 15.09 -4.78
C VAL A 111 6.16 14.11 -5.93
N ALA A 112 7.04 13.15 -6.15
CA ALA A 112 6.89 12.16 -7.22
C ALA A 112 5.79 11.12 -6.94
N ARG A 113 5.37 10.95 -5.67
CA ARG A 113 4.55 9.80 -5.23
C ARG A 113 3.27 10.19 -4.49
N CYS A 114 3.07 11.46 -4.18
CA CYS A 114 1.88 11.98 -3.51
C CYS A 114 1.52 13.36 -4.08
N GLU A 115 0.36 13.47 -4.71
CA GLU A 115 -0.11 14.70 -5.35
C GLU A 115 -0.33 15.84 -4.35
N VAL A 116 -0.84 15.52 -3.16
CA VAL A 116 -1.02 16.51 -2.07
C VAL A 116 0.32 17.09 -1.65
N MET A 117 1.35 16.25 -1.49
CA MET A 117 2.70 16.71 -1.18
C MET A 117 3.32 17.45 -2.38
N ALA A 118 3.05 17.04 -3.62
CA ALA A 118 3.47 17.77 -4.81
C ALA A 118 2.92 19.20 -4.81
N ALA A 119 1.63 19.37 -4.52
CA ALA A 119 0.99 20.67 -4.41
C ALA A 119 1.57 21.50 -3.25
N MET A 120 1.77 20.85 -2.09
CA MET A 120 2.35 21.47 -0.89
C MET A 120 3.75 22.05 -1.16
N PHE A 121 4.59 21.32 -1.90
CA PHE A 121 6.00 21.69 -2.11
C PHE A 121 6.28 22.50 -3.38
N ASN A 122 5.43 22.43 -4.41
CA ASN A 122 5.65 23.15 -5.68
C ASN A 122 4.85 24.46 -5.79
N GLY A 123 3.98 24.76 -4.82
CA GLY A 123 3.14 25.96 -4.81
C GLY A 123 3.73 27.16 -4.05
N ASN A 124 2.90 28.20 -3.89
CA ASN A 124 3.21 29.39 -3.09
C ASN A 124 2.87 29.23 -1.59
N TYR A 125 2.71 27.99 -1.13
CA TYR A 125 2.38 27.67 0.26
C TYR A 125 3.59 27.93 1.18
N MET A 126 3.32 28.17 2.47
CA MET A 126 4.37 28.43 3.47
C MET A 126 5.30 27.21 3.61
N GLU A 127 4.71 26.02 3.48
CA GLU A 127 5.34 24.71 3.49
C GLU A 127 6.38 24.55 2.37
N ALA A 128 6.20 25.21 1.22
CA ALA A 128 7.15 25.13 0.13
C ALA A 128 8.52 25.76 0.49
N LYS A 129 8.50 26.76 1.39
CA LYS A 129 9.69 27.50 1.88
C LYS A 129 10.17 27.01 3.24
N SER A 130 9.36 26.23 3.96
CA SER A 130 9.72 25.69 5.27
C SER A 130 10.48 24.37 5.13
N VAL A 131 11.47 24.18 6.01
CA VAL A 131 12.14 22.89 6.19
C VAL A 131 11.40 22.04 7.24
N LEU A 132 10.71 22.66 8.19
CA LEU A 132 9.95 21.99 9.25
C LEU A 132 8.46 22.08 8.96
N ILE A 133 7.79 20.93 8.83
CA ILE A 133 6.36 20.86 8.50
C ILE A 133 5.62 20.12 9.61
N PRO A 134 4.69 20.80 10.32
CA PRO A 134 3.89 20.13 11.33
C PRO A 134 2.84 19.22 10.67
N VAL A 135 2.65 18.04 11.23
CA VAL A 135 1.62 17.08 10.80
C VAL A 135 0.67 16.83 11.97
N TYR A 136 -0.62 17.05 11.72
CA TYR A 136 -1.68 16.92 12.71
C TYR A 136 -2.60 15.74 12.38
N GLY A 137 -3.24 15.17 13.40
CA GLY A 137 -4.25 14.11 13.24
C GLY A 137 -3.70 12.73 12.87
N VAL A 138 -2.39 12.58 12.63
CA VAL A 138 -1.75 11.30 12.28
C VAL A 138 -0.70 10.94 13.32
N SER A 139 -0.70 9.68 13.77
CA SER A 139 0.33 9.19 14.69
C SER A 139 1.68 9.06 13.97
N LYS A 140 2.78 9.18 14.72
CA LYS A 140 4.13 8.97 14.16
C LYS A 140 4.26 7.61 13.46
N GLU A 141 3.72 6.56 14.07
CA GLU A 141 3.77 5.20 13.54
C GLU A 141 3.05 5.11 12.19
N THR A 142 1.81 5.61 12.12
CA THR A 142 1.03 5.63 10.87
C THR A 142 1.74 6.43 9.79
N PHE A 143 2.30 7.60 10.13
CA PHE A 143 3.01 8.43 9.16
C PHE A 143 4.30 7.77 8.66
N LEU A 144 5.02 7.05 9.52
CA LEU A 144 6.19 6.27 9.09
C LEU A 144 5.81 5.13 8.14
N SER A 145 4.71 4.41 8.39
CA SER A 145 4.19 3.40 7.46
C SER A 145 3.75 4.01 6.12
N PHE A 146 3.15 5.20 6.16
CA PHE A 146 2.80 5.97 4.96
C PHE A 146 4.05 6.36 4.16
N LEU A 147 5.08 6.89 4.83
CA LEU A 147 6.36 7.19 4.19
C LEU A 147 7.04 5.92 3.65
N GLU A 148 7.02 4.81 4.38
CA GLU A 148 7.59 3.55 3.89
C GLU A 148 6.95 3.15 2.55
N TYR A 149 5.63 3.28 2.44
CA TYR A 149 4.93 3.04 1.18
C TYR A 149 5.39 3.99 0.06
N LEU A 150 5.53 5.29 0.33
CA LEU A 150 6.00 6.23 -0.70
C LEU A 150 7.41 5.89 -1.21
N TYR A 151 8.27 5.37 -0.34
CA TYR A 151 9.66 5.03 -0.67
C TYR A 151 9.81 3.65 -1.33
N THR A 152 8.92 2.70 -1.03
CA THR A 152 9.14 1.28 -1.38
C THR A 152 8.02 0.65 -2.19
N ASP A 153 6.89 1.35 -2.38
CA ASP A 153 5.65 0.84 -2.99
C ASP A 153 5.06 -0.38 -2.26
N SER A 154 5.48 -0.58 -1.00
CA SER A 154 5.09 -1.69 -0.14
C SER A 154 4.70 -1.18 1.24
N CYS A 155 3.68 -1.80 1.83
CA CYS A 155 3.33 -1.60 3.23
C CYS A 155 2.87 -2.93 3.84
N CYS A 156 3.18 -3.11 5.11
CA CYS A 156 2.76 -4.28 5.89
C CYS A 156 2.18 -3.80 7.23
N PRO A 157 0.90 -3.43 7.28
CA PRO A 157 0.25 -3.09 8.53
C PRO A 157 0.34 -4.27 9.52
N ALA A 158 0.63 -3.98 10.79
CA ALA A 158 0.73 -4.95 11.87
C ALA A 158 -0.64 -5.54 12.27
N GLY A 159 -1.74 -4.87 11.92
CA GLY A 159 -3.09 -5.34 12.20
C GLY A 159 -4.17 -4.41 11.66
N ILE A 160 -5.44 -4.79 11.87
CA ILE A 160 -6.61 -4.08 11.34
C ILE A 160 -6.65 -2.61 11.78
N PHE A 161 -6.32 -2.33 13.05
CA PHE A 161 -6.31 -0.96 13.57
C PHE A 161 -5.29 -0.07 12.84
N GLN A 162 -4.05 -0.55 12.70
CA GLN A 162 -3.02 0.21 11.97
C GLN A 162 -3.38 0.35 10.49
N ALA A 163 -3.94 -0.71 9.87
CA ALA A 163 -4.40 -0.65 8.49
C ALA A 163 -5.48 0.42 8.29
N MET A 164 -6.41 0.57 9.25
CA MET A 164 -7.40 1.64 9.21
C MET A 164 -6.79 3.02 9.38
N CYS A 165 -5.89 3.21 10.34
CA CYS A 165 -5.19 4.49 10.48
C CYS A 165 -4.41 4.84 9.19
N LEU A 166 -3.80 3.85 8.56
CA LEU A 166 -3.07 4.02 7.30
C LEU A 166 -4.00 4.30 6.12
N LEU A 167 -5.18 3.68 6.07
CA LEU A 167 -6.24 3.97 5.10
C LEU A 167 -6.68 5.43 5.20
N ILE A 168 -6.94 5.91 6.41
CA ILE A 168 -7.32 7.30 6.69
C ILE A 168 -6.20 8.25 6.25
N CYS A 169 -4.96 7.94 6.61
CA CYS A 169 -3.80 8.72 6.18
C CYS A 169 -3.67 8.74 4.64
N ALA A 170 -3.91 7.60 3.98
CA ALA A 170 -3.86 7.51 2.53
C ALA A 170 -4.94 8.36 1.86
N GLU A 171 -6.15 8.42 2.42
CA GLU A 171 -7.24 9.27 1.95
C GLU A 171 -6.89 10.76 2.12
N MET A 172 -6.39 11.15 3.30
CA MET A 172 -5.94 12.53 3.57
C MET A 172 -4.89 13.03 2.56
N TYR A 173 -3.95 12.16 2.18
CA TYR A 173 -2.88 12.47 1.23
C TYR A 173 -3.20 12.05 -0.22
N GLN A 174 -4.43 11.62 -0.51
CA GLN A 174 -4.93 11.23 -1.83
C GLN A 174 -4.07 10.15 -2.52
N VAL A 175 -3.61 9.15 -1.76
CA VAL A 175 -2.84 8.02 -2.27
C VAL A 175 -3.76 6.80 -2.44
N SER A 176 -4.59 6.82 -3.48
CA SER A 176 -5.67 5.84 -3.67
C SER A 176 -5.18 4.38 -3.67
N ARG A 177 -4.02 4.09 -4.29
CA ARG A 177 -3.49 2.72 -4.30
C ARG A 177 -3.19 2.20 -2.90
N LEU A 178 -2.66 3.04 -2.00
CA LEU A 178 -2.42 2.66 -0.61
C LEU A 178 -3.73 2.43 0.14
N GLN A 179 -4.75 3.25 -0.12
CA GLN A 179 -6.09 3.06 0.43
C GLN A 179 -6.63 1.66 0.10
N HIS A 180 -6.61 1.27 -1.18
CA HIS A 180 -7.06 -0.07 -1.63
C HIS A 180 -6.23 -1.22 -1.02
N ILE A 181 -4.91 -1.04 -0.85
CA ILE A 181 -4.07 -2.05 -0.20
C ILE A 181 -4.50 -2.24 1.26
N CYS A 182 -4.82 -1.15 1.97
CA CYS A 182 -5.30 -1.22 3.35
C CYS A 182 -6.68 -1.89 3.44
N GLU A 183 -7.59 -1.57 2.51
CA GLU A 183 -8.91 -2.23 2.42
C GLU A 183 -8.76 -3.74 2.23
N LEU A 184 -7.94 -4.15 1.26
CA LEU A 184 -7.69 -5.57 0.99
C LEU A 184 -7.07 -6.27 2.21
N PHE A 185 -6.13 -5.61 2.89
CA PHE A 185 -5.54 -6.15 4.12
C PHE A 185 -6.60 -6.38 5.21
N ILE A 186 -7.48 -5.40 5.46
CA ILE A 186 -8.54 -5.53 6.48
C ILE A 186 -9.52 -6.64 6.11
N ILE A 187 -9.95 -6.69 4.86
CA ILE A 187 -10.86 -7.72 4.34
C ILE A 187 -10.25 -9.11 4.53
N THR A 188 -9.01 -9.30 4.07
CA THR A 188 -8.33 -10.61 4.16
C THR A 188 -8.08 -11.06 5.59
N GLN A 189 -7.71 -10.15 6.49
CA GLN A 189 -7.58 -10.45 7.92
C GLN A 189 -8.91 -10.89 8.51
N LEU A 190 -10.00 -10.15 8.30
CA LEU A 190 -11.32 -10.50 8.84
C LEU A 190 -11.88 -11.79 8.23
N GLN A 191 -11.67 -12.02 6.94
CA GLN A 191 -12.12 -13.25 6.25
C GLN A 191 -11.40 -14.51 6.72
N SER A 192 -10.13 -14.40 7.09
CA SER A 192 -9.33 -15.55 7.51
C SER A 192 -9.59 -15.96 8.96
N MET A 193 -10.25 -15.12 9.76
CA MET A 193 -10.56 -15.42 11.16
C MET A 193 -11.67 -16.49 11.29
N PRO A 194 -11.47 -17.55 12.09
CA PRO A 194 -12.51 -18.51 12.40
C PRO A 194 -13.58 -17.90 13.33
N SER A 195 -14.80 -18.47 13.32
CA SER A 195 -15.94 -17.94 14.08
C SER A 195 -15.68 -17.74 15.58
N ARG A 196 -14.84 -18.59 16.20
CA ARG A 196 -14.48 -18.46 17.62
C ARG A 196 -13.64 -17.21 17.89
N GLU A 197 -12.70 -16.90 16.99
CA GLU A 197 -11.86 -15.70 17.09
C GLU A 197 -12.67 -14.44 16.80
N LEU A 198 -13.56 -14.48 15.79
CA LEU A 198 -14.49 -13.38 15.52
C LEU A 198 -15.38 -13.05 16.73
N ALA A 199 -15.89 -14.07 17.43
CA ALA A 199 -16.68 -13.86 18.63
C ALA A 199 -15.84 -13.28 19.79
N ALA A 200 -14.57 -13.66 19.90
CA ALA A 200 -13.64 -13.19 20.93
C ALA A 200 -12.92 -11.89 20.58
N MET A 201 -13.10 -11.34 19.37
CA MET A 201 -12.40 -10.14 18.95
C MET A 201 -12.84 -8.92 19.78
N ASN A 202 -11.86 -8.11 20.17
CA ASN A 202 -12.05 -6.83 20.86
C ASN A 202 -12.16 -5.65 19.87
N LEU A 203 -12.44 -5.94 18.60
CA LEU A 203 -12.61 -4.94 17.56
C LEU A 203 -14.09 -4.58 17.45
N ASP A 204 -14.39 -3.29 17.50
CA ASP A 204 -15.71 -2.76 17.18
C ASP A 204 -15.87 -2.73 15.64
N ILE A 205 -16.65 -3.68 15.11
CA ILE A 205 -16.92 -3.80 13.68
C ILE A 205 -17.81 -2.67 13.15
N VAL A 206 -18.63 -2.08 14.01
CA VAL A 206 -19.56 -1.01 13.64
C VAL A 206 -18.83 0.32 13.58
N ASP A 207 -17.92 0.59 14.53
CA ASP A 207 -16.98 1.71 14.42
C ASP A 207 -16.08 1.58 13.18
N LEU A 208 -15.60 0.37 12.88
CA LEU A 208 -14.84 0.10 11.66
C LEU A 208 -15.64 0.45 10.40
N LEU A 209 -16.91 0.03 10.34
CA LEU A 209 -17.83 0.34 9.24
C LEU A 209 -18.06 1.85 9.12
N LYS A 210 -18.30 2.55 10.24
CA LYS A 210 -18.51 4.00 10.27
C LYS A 210 -17.29 4.74 9.75
N LYS A 211 -16.09 4.35 10.18
CA LYS A 211 -14.83 4.91 9.68
C LYS A 211 -14.64 4.66 8.19
N ALA A 212 -14.92 3.45 7.70
CA ALA A 212 -14.83 3.14 6.28
C ALA A 212 -15.76 4.04 5.45
N LYS A 213 -17.01 4.24 5.90
CA LYS A 213 -17.96 5.15 5.23
C LYS A 213 -17.52 6.61 5.29
N PHE A 214 -17.06 7.07 6.46
CA PHE A 214 -16.66 8.45 6.65
C PHE A 214 -15.44 8.84 5.80
N HIS A 215 -14.52 7.90 5.58
CA HIS A 215 -13.31 8.09 4.76
C HIS A 215 -13.47 7.55 3.33
N HIS A 216 -14.70 7.58 2.80
CA HIS A 216 -14.99 7.31 1.39
C HIS A 216 -14.45 5.95 0.88
N SER A 217 -14.41 4.94 1.76
CA SER A 217 -14.01 3.57 1.44
C SER A 217 -15.26 2.73 1.18
N ASP A 218 -15.85 2.91 0.00
CA ASP A 218 -17.12 2.27 -0.38
C ASP A 218 -16.98 0.74 -0.50
N CYS A 219 -15.84 0.27 -1.01
CA CYS A 219 -15.53 -1.15 -1.14
C CYS A 219 -15.51 -1.83 0.23
N LEU A 220 -14.74 -1.28 1.18
CA LEU A 220 -14.64 -1.83 2.53
C LEU A 220 -15.96 -1.73 3.28
N SER A 221 -16.65 -0.59 3.23
CA SER A 221 -17.91 -0.41 3.95
C SER A 221 -19.02 -1.34 3.45
N THR A 222 -19.15 -1.51 2.14
CA THR A 222 -20.09 -2.48 1.53
C THR A 222 -19.73 -3.90 1.95
N TRP A 223 -18.45 -4.24 1.88
CA TRP A 223 -17.97 -5.56 2.28
C TRP A 223 -18.25 -5.85 3.76
N LEU A 224 -17.98 -4.89 4.66
CA LEU A 224 -18.24 -5.01 6.10
C LEU A 224 -19.73 -5.23 6.40
N LEU A 225 -20.64 -4.56 5.69
CA LEU A 225 -22.09 -4.80 5.84
C LEU A 225 -22.48 -6.24 5.49
N HIS A 226 -21.96 -6.77 4.38
CA HIS A 226 -22.17 -8.16 4.00
C HIS A 226 -21.51 -9.13 4.99
N PHE A 227 -20.33 -8.80 5.50
CA PHE A 227 -19.62 -9.60 6.48
C PHE A 227 -20.39 -9.71 7.81
N ILE A 228 -20.95 -8.59 8.29
CA ILE A 228 -21.82 -8.55 9.47
C ILE A 228 -23.08 -9.40 9.23
N ALA A 229 -23.71 -9.27 8.06
CA ALA A 229 -24.89 -10.05 7.70
C ALA A 229 -24.59 -11.57 7.65
N THR A 230 -23.46 -11.96 7.07
CA THR A 230 -23.08 -13.38 6.94
C THR A 230 -22.77 -14.01 8.30
N ASN A 231 -22.23 -13.22 9.23
CA ASN A 231 -21.89 -13.64 10.59
C ASN A 231 -22.89 -13.11 11.64
N TYR A 232 -24.16 -12.96 11.24
CA TYR A 232 -25.18 -12.30 12.05
C TYR A 232 -25.31 -12.86 13.47
N LEU A 233 -25.23 -14.19 13.63
CA LEU A 233 -25.36 -14.82 14.94
C LEU A 233 -24.28 -14.39 15.95
N ILE A 234 -23.10 -14.01 15.47
CA ILE A 234 -21.99 -13.51 16.30
C ILE A 234 -22.22 -12.04 16.59
N PHE A 235 -22.41 -11.24 15.54
CA PHE A 235 -22.47 -9.79 15.67
C PHE A 235 -23.74 -9.28 16.34
N SER A 236 -24.88 -9.95 16.19
CA SER A 236 -26.13 -9.57 16.87
C SER A 236 -26.06 -9.67 18.40
N GLN A 237 -25.10 -10.42 18.94
CA GLN A 237 -24.89 -10.56 20.40
C GLN A 237 -23.93 -9.50 20.95
N LYS A 238 -23.22 -8.77 20.08
CA LYS A 238 -22.26 -7.74 20.46
C LYS A 238 -22.98 -6.43 20.75
N PRO A 239 -22.57 -5.66 21.78
CA PRO A 239 -23.28 -4.44 22.17
C PRO A 239 -23.25 -3.37 21.08
N GLU A 240 -22.16 -3.30 20.31
CA GLU A 240 -21.93 -2.29 19.27
C GLU A 240 -22.90 -2.45 18.09
N PHE A 241 -23.55 -3.62 17.95
CA PHE A 241 -24.55 -3.88 16.93
C PHE A 241 -25.77 -2.93 17.01
N GLN A 242 -26.04 -2.38 18.20
CA GLN A 242 -27.11 -1.41 18.40
C GLN A 242 -26.80 -0.05 17.75
N ASP A 243 -25.52 0.22 17.48
CA ASP A 243 -25.06 1.50 16.94
C ASP A 243 -25.14 1.59 15.41
N LEU A 244 -25.66 0.54 14.75
CA LEU A 244 -26.00 0.55 13.33
C LEU A 244 -27.19 1.49 13.06
N SER A 245 -27.12 2.24 11.96
CA SER A 245 -28.26 3.02 11.47
C SER A 245 -29.44 2.12 11.07
N VAL A 246 -30.62 2.72 10.92
CA VAL A 246 -31.85 2.00 10.57
C VAL A 246 -31.71 1.31 9.21
N GLU A 247 -31.07 1.98 8.25
CA GLU A 247 -30.83 1.49 6.89
C GLU A 247 -29.85 0.32 6.90
N GLU A 248 -28.74 0.44 7.64
CA GLU A 248 -27.73 -0.61 7.77
C GLU A 248 -28.31 -1.85 8.46
N ARG A 249 -29.08 -1.66 9.53
CA ARG A 249 -29.72 -2.76 10.24
C ARG A 249 -30.74 -3.48 9.36
N SER A 250 -31.53 -2.73 8.61
CA SER A 250 -32.48 -3.29 7.63
C SER A 250 -31.75 -4.09 6.55
N PHE A 251 -30.63 -3.57 6.05
CA PHE A 251 -29.77 -4.28 5.09
C PHE A 251 -29.22 -5.59 5.67
N VAL A 252 -28.69 -5.56 6.88
CA VAL A 252 -28.14 -6.72 7.58
C VAL A 252 -29.23 -7.77 7.81
N GLU A 253 -30.40 -7.40 8.31
CA GLU A 253 -31.52 -8.32 8.51
C GLU A 253 -32.02 -8.96 7.22
N LYS A 254 -31.99 -8.22 6.10
CA LYS A 254 -32.39 -8.73 4.79
C LYS A 254 -31.40 -9.74 4.23
N HIS A 255 -30.09 -9.52 4.41
CA HIS A 255 -29.03 -10.33 3.82
C HIS A 255 -28.40 -11.33 4.80
N ARG A 256 -28.97 -11.51 6.00
CA ARG A 256 -28.34 -12.32 7.04
C ARG A 256 -28.30 -13.80 6.73
N TRP A 257 -27.24 -14.44 7.23
CA TRP A 257 -27.13 -15.89 7.32
C TRP A 257 -27.02 -16.34 8.79
N PRO A 258 -27.77 -17.37 9.20
CA PRO A 258 -28.88 -18.03 8.51
C PRO A 258 -30.09 -17.11 8.32
N SER A 259 -30.95 -17.39 7.35
CA SER A 259 -32.14 -16.57 7.08
C SER A 259 -33.16 -16.59 8.24
N ASN A 260 -33.97 -15.55 8.37
CA ASN A 260 -35.02 -15.49 9.41
C ASN A 260 -36.04 -16.63 9.27
N MET A 261 -36.42 -16.94 8.04
CA MET A 261 -37.35 -18.03 7.75
C MET A 261 -36.81 -19.37 8.23
N TYR A 262 -35.53 -19.66 7.94
CA TYR A 262 -34.89 -20.88 8.42
C TYR A 262 -34.87 -20.97 9.95
N LEU A 263 -34.53 -19.88 10.64
CA LEU A 263 -34.49 -19.89 12.12
C LEU A 263 -35.88 -20.10 12.74
N LYS A 264 -36.94 -19.52 12.16
CA LYS A 264 -38.32 -19.75 12.60
C LYS A 264 -38.73 -21.22 12.43
N GLN A 265 -38.50 -21.79 11.23
CA GLN A 265 -38.76 -23.19 10.95
C GLN A 265 -37.97 -24.13 11.87
N LEU A 266 -36.71 -23.81 12.15
CA LEU A 266 -35.86 -24.58 13.07
C LEU A 266 -36.40 -24.53 14.50
N ALA A 267 -36.87 -23.36 14.95
CA ALA A 267 -37.47 -23.20 16.28
C ALA A 267 -38.79 -23.99 16.41
N GLU A 268 -39.63 -23.97 15.38
CA GLU A 268 -40.86 -24.77 15.31
C GLU A 268 -40.55 -26.27 15.33
N TYR A 269 -39.60 -26.72 14.52
CA TYR A 269 -39.17 -28.13 14.50
C TYR A 269 -38.61 -28.60 15.85
N ARG A 270 -37.77 -27.77 16.51
CA ARG A 270 -37.24 -28.07 17.85
C ARG A 270 -38.35 -28.20 18.89
N LYS A 271 -39.36 -27.31 18.86
CA LYS A 271 -40.54 -27.39 19.74
C LYS A 271 -41.35 -28.67 19.47
N TYR A 272 -41.54 -29.01 18.20
CA TYR A 272 -42.23 -30.24 17.80
C TYR A 272 -41.53 -31.49 18.35
N ILE A 273 -40.21 -31.61 18.15
CA ILE A 273 -39.42 -32.73 18.69
C ILE A 273 -39.47 -32.78 20.22
N HIS A 274 -39.42 -31.63 20.91
CA HIS A 274 -39.44 -31.64 22.38
C HIS A 274 -40.83 -31.98 22.95
N SER A 275 -41.91 -31.61 22.25
CA SER A 275 -43.29 -31.96 22.62
C SER A 275 -43.59 -33.45 22.43
N ARG A 276 -42.99 -34.08 21.42
CA ARG A 276 -42.98 -35.52 21.27
C ARG A 276 -41.84 -36.07 22.12
N LYS A 277 -42.11 -36.45 23.38
CA LYS A 277 -41.28 -37.44 24.10
C LYS A 277 -41.23 -38.73 23.26
N CYS A 278 -40.42 -38.77 22.22
CA CYS A 278 -40.15 -39.97 21.45
C CYS A 278 -39.36 -40.89 22.38
N ARG A 279 -40.09 -41.73 23.13
CA ARG A 279 -39.56 -43.00 23.59
C ARG A 279 -39.06 -43.69 22.34
N CYS A 280 -37.74 -43.72 22.14
CA CYS A 280 -37.13 -44.65 21.20
C CYS A 280 -37.49 -46.05 21.69
N LEU A 281 -38.59 -46.61 21.19
CA LEU A 281 -38.85 -48.04 21.19
C LEU A 281 -38.04 -48.60 20.02
N VAL A 282 -36.73 -48.69 20.19
CA VAL A 282 -35.94 -49.64 19.40
C VAL A 282 -35.89 -50.89 20.26
N MET A 283 -36.82 -51.80 19.97
CA MET A 283 -36.80 -53.20 20.40
C MET A 283 -36.03 -54.00 19.36
#